data_AF-A0A7L2IV41-F1
#
_entry.id   AF-A0A7L2IV41-F1
#
_cell.length_a   1.000
_cell.length_b   1.000
_cell.length_c   1.000
_cell.angle_alpha   90.00
_cell.angle_beta   90.00
_cell.angle_gamma   90.00
#
_symmetry.space_group_name_H-M   'P 1'
#
loop_
_entity.id
_entity.type
_entity.pdbx_description
1 polymer ?
#
loop_
_entity_poly.entity_id
_entity_poly.type
_entity_poly.pdbx_seq_one_letter_code
_entity_poly.pdbx_strand_id
1 'polypeptide(L)'
;MFSRSGYQALPLGDFDRFQQSSIGLYGAQKGFFSFGSKEDPLGPAGNTTDSSQGWLSWICHGIITFLVFLLMVVTFPISGWFALKIVPTYERMIIFRLGRIRAPQGPGVVLLLPFIDHWQRVDLRTRAFNVPPCKLTSKDGAIISMGADVQFRVWDPVLSVMMVKDPIAATRMTAQNAMTKTLMKKSLHEIQVEKLRIGEQLLLEINDMTKSWGLEVDRVELSMEAVLQPPRENLVGPLATIPPVPGLEGLDGSIQQLAAHFFSNTVALAGSVKGAPEAADSVETVDEVQPPTAPLLSAPSRTQRKPSAEELLSAVESVLSEALVSQVGASYQVNIILPSGTQSTYFIDLSSGSGRAGRGVPEGNPDIVLEVAEQDLQDLFLGDLRPLTAYMSGRLQVKGDLQLALKLEELVKAMKQRS
;
A
#
# COMPACT_ATOMS: atom_id res chain seq x y z
N MET A 1 -21.02 27.34 9.84
CA MET A 1 -20.08 27.10 10.96
C MET A 1 -19.28 25.84 10.66
N PHE A 2 -18.21 25.93 9.88
CA PHE A 2 -17.22 24.85 9.79
C PHE A 2 -15.85 25.48 9.61
N SER A 3 -15.17 25.69 10.74
CA SER A 3 -13.76 26.02 10.77
C SER A 3 -13.11 25.08 11.78
N ARG A 4 -12.48 24.02 11.27
CA ARG A 4 -11.53 23.16 12.00
C ARG A 4 -10.77 22.30 10.99
N SER A 5 -9.86 22.94 10.27
CA SER A 5 -8.63 22.29 9.82
C SER A 5 -7.50 23.26 10.11
N GLY A 6 -7.12 23.28 11.39
CA GLY A 6 -5.97 24.04 11.87
C GLY A 6 -4.71 23.27 11.55
N TYR A 7 -4.23 23.37 10.32
CA TYR A 7 -2.83 23.05 10.03
C TYR A 7 -1.98 24.16 10.67
N GLN A 8 -1.61 23.95 11.92
CA GLN A 8 -0.61 24.76 12.60
C GLN A 8 0.76 24.24 12.15
N ALA A 9 1.54 25.07 11.47
CA ALA A 9 2.93 24.77 11.18
C ALA A 9 3.64 24.51 12.52
N LEU A 10 4.07 23.27 12.74
CA LEU A 10 4.85 22.91 13.92
C LEU A 10 6.14 23.75 13.92
N PRO A 11 6.59 24.26 15.08
CA PRO A 11 7.86 24.99 15.17
C PRO A 11 8.96 24.08 14.61
N LEU A 12 9.75 24.60 13.66
CA LEU A 12 10.94 23.91 13.16
C LEU A 12 11.74 23.39 14.36
N GLY A 13 12.12 22.11 14.32
CA GLY A 13 12.87 21.46 15.38
C GLY A 13 14.08 22.27 15.79
N ASP A 14 14.32 22.27 17.09
CA ASP A 14 15.44 22.95 17.73
C ASP A 14 16.77 22.35 17.21
N PHE A 15 17.27 22.90 16.10
CA PHE A 15 18.43 22.39 15.35
C PHE A 15 19.74 22.45 16.17
N ASP A 16 19.72 23.17 17.30
CA ASP A 16 20.86 23.33 18.20
C ASP A 16 21.24 22.02 18.92
N ARG A 17 20.34 21.03 18.97
CA ARG A 17 20.60 19.73 19.62
C ARG A 17 21.77 18.96 18.97
N PHE A 18 21.98 19.09 17.67
CA PHE A 18 23.11 18.45 16.95
C PHE A 18 24.36 19.31 16.90
N GLN A 19 24.24 20.61 17.20
CA GLN A 19 25.42 21.44 17.42
C GLN A 19 26.07 21.13 18.78
N GLN A 20 25.27 20.70 19.76
CA GLN A 20 25.71 20.43 21.13
C GLN A 20 26.48 19.12 21.33
N SER A 21 26.45 18.16 20.40
CA SER A 21 27.20 16.90 20.55
C SER A 21 28.68 16.97 20.13
N SER A 22 29.18 18.15 19.74
CA SER A 22 30.64 18.39 19.69
C SER A 22 31.11 19.82 20.00
N ILE A 23 30.21 20.78 20.27
CA ILE A 23 30.60 22.15 20.63
C ILE A 23 29.64 22.68 21.69
N GLY A 24 29.97 22.44 22.96
CA GLY A 24 29.47 23.27 24.04
C GLY A 24 30.27 24.57 24.06
N LEU A 25 29.85 25.59 23.30
CA LEU A 25 30.27 26.97 23.54
C LEU A 25 29.32 27.98 22.85
N TYR A 26 28.75 28.84 23.71
CA TYR A 26 28.08 30.12 23.48
C TYR A 26 26.63 30.17 23.02
N GLY A 27 25.75 30.32 24.02
CA GLY A 27 24.80 31.42 24.01
C GLY A 27 25.47 32.73 24.48
N ALA A 28 25.18 33.81 23.75
CA ALA A 28 25.16 35.21 24.17
C ALA A 28 26.38 35.83 24.92
N GLN A 29 27.23 36.50 24.14
CA GLN A 29 27.83 37.83 24.37
C GLN A 29 27.75 38.47 25.78
N LYS A 30 28.84 38.41 26.55
CA LYS A 30 29.43 39.51 27.38
C LYS A 30 30.55 38.95 28.29
N GLY A 31 31.65 39.70 28.43
CA GLY A 31 32.53 39.59 29.61
C GLY A 31 33.91 38.97 29.35
N PHE A 32 34.87 39.85 29.09
CA PHE A 32 36.31 39.66 29.23
C PHE A 32 36.61 39.52 30.74
N PHE A 33 37.32 38.47 31.16
CA PHE A 33 37.73 38.09 32.54
C PHE A 33 36.63 37.65 33.53
N SER A 34 36.61 36.36 33.89
CA SER A 34 36.55 35.93 35.30
C SER A 34 36.88 34.45 35.46
N PHE A 35 37.82 34.18 36.35
CA PHE A 35 38.19 32.90 36.96
C PHE A 35 37.05 32.44 37.89
N GLY A 36 36.74 31.15 37.94
CA GLY A 36 35.71 30.63 38.85
C GLY A 36 35.41 29.15 38.65
N SER A 37 36.08 28.31 39.46
CA SER A 37 35.81 26.88 39.61
C SER A 37 34.36 26.59 40.00
N LYS A 38 33.81 25.51 39.45
CA LYS A 38 32.84 24.70 40.17
C LYS A 38 33.03 23.23 39.78
N GLU A 39 33.64 22.51 40.70
CA GLU A 39 33.72 21.05 40.72
C GLU A 39 32.34 20.47 41.06
N ASP A 40 32.01 19.32 40.49
CA ASP A 40 31.24 18.27 41.14
C ASP A 40 31.49 16.91 40.42
N PRO A 41 31.34 15.77 41.12
CA PRO A 41 32.37 14.72 41.09
C PRO A 41 31.83 13.35 40.65
N LEU A 42 32.52 12.63 39.76
CA LEU A 42 32.41 11.16 39.67
C LEU A 42 33.50 10.54 38.76
N GLY A 43 34.54 9.98 39.39
CA GLY A 43 35.23 8.76 38.94
C GLY A 43 36.40 8.90 37.94
N PRO A 44 37.55 8.23 38.16
CA PRO A 44 38.81 8.56 37.49
C PRO A 44 39.17 7.58 36.36
N ALA A 45 39.55 8.09 35.19
CA ALA A 45 40.49 7.43 34.28
C ALA A 45 40.80 8.32 33.05
N GLY A 46 42.08 8.59 32.80
CA GLY A 46 42.60 8.64 31.43
C GLY A 46 42.82 10.01 30.79
N ASN A 47 44.03 10.53 30.96
CA ASN A 47 44.87 11.19 29.97
C ASN A 47 44.49 12.57 29.40
N THR A 48 45.32 13.54 29.78
CA THR A 48 45.44 14.94 29.38
C THR A 48 45.93 15.17 27.94
N THR A 49 45.62 14.27 27.00
CA THR A 49 46.05 14.37 25.58
C THR A 49 44.95 14.73 24.59
N ASP A 50 43.69 14.80 25.01
CA ASP A 50 42.56 15.01 24.09
C ASP A 50 42.41 16.48 23.61
N SER A 51 42.99 17.43 24.36
CA SER A 51 42.90 18.86 24.03
C SER A 51 43.79 19.28 22.86
N SER A 52 44.98 18.69 22.71
CA SER A 52 45.93 19.04 21.63
C SER A 52 45.51 18.46 20.28
N GLN A 53 44.88 17.28 20.27
CA GLN A 53 44.37 16.62 19.06
C GLN A 53 43.21 17.40 18.44
N GLY A 54 42.37 18.04 19.26
CA GLY A 54 41.29 18.92 18.82
C GLY A 54 41.78 20.18 18.10
N TRP A 55 42.76 20.90 18.68
CA TRP A 55 43.29 22.13 18.09
C TRP A 55 43.94 21.85 16.73
N LEU A 56 44.84 20.87 16.65
CA LEU A 56 45.53 20.50 15.40
C LEU A 56 44.53 20.10 14.30
N SER A 57 43.50 19.32 14.65
CA SER A 57 42.43 18.95 13.71
C SER A 57 41.68 20.18 13.17
N TRP A 58 41.43 21.16 14.04
CA TRP A 58 40.74 22.39 13.66
C TRP A 58 41.59 23.26 12.72
N ILE A 59 42.89 23.42 12.99
CA ILE A 59 43.81 24.13 12.07
C ILE A 59 43.87 23.39 10.73
N CYS A 60 44.11 22.08 10.72
CA CYS A 60 44.22 21.31 9.48
C CYS A 60 42.94 21.41 8.64
N HIS A 61 41.77 21.31 9.27
CA HIS A 61 40.48 21.51 8.60
C HIS A 61 40.36 22.93 8.02
N GLY A 62 40.81 23.94 8.76
CA GLY A 62 40.86 25.33 8.30
C GLY A 62 41.75 25.52 7.06
N ILE A 63 42.98 24.98 7.10
CA ILE A 63 43.94 25.05 6.00
C ILE A 63 43.39 24.34 4.75
N ILE A 64 42.84 23.13 4.88
CA ILE A 64 42.27 22.37 3.76
C ILE A 64 41.08 23.13 3.14
N THR A 65 40.19 23.67 3.99
CA THR A 65 39.04 24.45 3.51
C THR A 65 39.49 25.71 2.78
N PHE A 66 40.52 26.39 3.30
CA PHE A 66 41.09 27.59 2.68
C PHE A 66 41.75 27.27 1.33
N LEU A 67 42.54 26.20 1.23
CA LEU A 67 43.20 25.78 0.00
C LEU A 67 42.19 25.46 -1.10
N VAL A 68 41.12 24.72 -0.79
CA VAL A 68 40.08 24.40 -1.77
C VAL A 68 39.25 25.62 -2.14
N PHE A 69 39.00 26.53 -1.20
CA PHE A 69 38.37 27.81 -1.52
C PHE A 69 39.26 28.66 -2.45
N LEU A 70 40.57 28.71 -2.21
CA LEU A 70 41.53 29.40 -3.08
C LEU A 70 41.52 28.78 -4.49
N LEU A 71 41.55 27.45 -4.58
CA LEU A 71 41.45 26.72 -5.86
C LEU A 71 40.12 27.04 -6.58
N MET A 72 39.02 27.12 -5.84
CA MET A 72 37.70 27.48 -6.37
C MET A 72 37.69 28.89 -6.98
N VAL A 73 38.36 29.86 -6.34
CA VAL A 73 38.50 31.23 -6.86
C VAL A 73 39.39 31.28 -8.10
N VAL A 74 40.52 30.57 -8.11
CA VAL A 74 41.45 30.51 -9.26
C VAL A 74 40.80 29.87 -10.49
N THR A 75 39.91 28.90 -10.28
CA THR A 75 39.19 28.17 -11.34
C THR A 75 37.85 28.81 -11.73
N PHE A 76 37.59 30.04 -11.29
CA PHE A 76 36.43 30.81 -11.73
C PHE A 76 36.58 31.19 -13.22
N PRO A 77 35.54 31.05 -14.08
CA PRO A 77 34.10 30.91 -13.81
C PRO A 77 33.55 29.47 -13.76
N ILE A 78 34.35 28.46 -14.16
CA ILE A 78 33.90 27.07 -14.35
C ILE A 78 33.40 26.47 -13.02
N SER A 79 34.12 26.74 -11.94
CA SER A 79 33.77 26.25 -10.59
C SER A 79 32.48 26.86 -10.04
N GLY A 80 32.18 28.11 -10.38
CA GLY A 80 30.99 28.82 -9.89
C GLY A 80 29.68 28.16 -10.33
N TRP A 81 29.64 27.59 -11.55
CA TRP A 81 28.47 26.88 -12.06
C TRP A 81 28.19 25.58 -11.30
N PHE A 82 29.23 24.87 -10.84
CA PHE A 82 29.09 23.64 -10.06
C PHE A 82 28.86 23.90 -8.57
N ALA A 83 29.41 25.00 -8.04
CA ALA A 83 29.35 25.35 -6.62
C ALA A 83 28.00 25.97 -6.22
N LEU A 84 27.34 26.71 -7.12
CA LEU A 84 26.02 27.27 -6.85
C LEU A 84 24.92 26.25 -7.14
N LYS A 85 24.22 25.82 -6.10
CA LYS A 85 23.07 24.91 -6.23
C LYS A 85 21.83 25.52 -5.61
N ILE A 86 20.76 25.54 -6.38
CA ILE A 86 19.46 26.04 -5.93
C ILE A 86 18.70 24.89 -5.29
N VAL A 87 18.17 25.12 -4.09
CA VAL A 87 17.35 24.18 -3.32
C VAL A 87 15.92 24.72 -3.25
N PRO A 88 14.90 23.93 -3.65
CA PRO A 88 13.50 24.37 -3.60
C PRO A 88 12.97 24.44 -2.16
N THR A 89 11.89 25.18 -1.95
CA THR A 89 11.27 25.45 -0.63
C THR A 89 10.89 24.20 0.17
N TYR A 90 10.56 23.12 -0.51
CA TYR A 90 10.07 21.88 0.09
C TYR A 90 11.19 20.84 0.35
N GLU A 91 12.43 21.14 -0.05
CA GLU A 91 13.58 20.30 0.24
C GLU A 91 14.51 20.98 1.25
N ARG A 92 15.20 20.16 2.04
CA ARG A 92 16.32 20.57 2.88
C ARG A 92 17.58 19.90 2.37
N MET A 93 18.68 20.64 2.43
CA MET A 93 19.98 20.13 2.01
C MET A 93 20.89 20.01 3.22
N ILE A 94 21.40 18.80 3.44
CA ILE A 94 22.38 18.50 4.48
C ILE A 94 23.74 18.44 3.80
N ILE A 95 24.72 19.12 4.41
CA ILE A 95 26.07 19.20 3.90
C ILE A 95 27.00 18.55 4.91
N PHE A 96 27.76 17.57 4.43
CA PHE A 96 28.87 16.96 5.14
C PHE A 96 30.17 17.55 4.60
N ARG A 97 30.92 18.22 5.47
CA ARG A 97 32.24 18.78 5.15
C ARG A 97 33.30 18.01 5.90
N LEU A 98 34.17 17.30 5.17
CA LEU A 98 35.25 16.49 5.78
C LEU A 98 34.74 15.58 6.92
N GLY A 99 33.58 14.94 6.70
CA GLY A 99 32.95 14.04 7.68
C GLY A 99 32.24 14.73 8.86
N ARG A 100 32.22 16.06 8.92
CA ARG A 100 31.46 16.82 9.92
C ARG A 100 30.15 17.34 9.33
N ILE A 101 29.08 17.22 10.11
CA ILE A 101 27.76 17.71 9.72
C ILE A 101 27.65 19.22 9.92
N ARG A 102 27.11 19.93 8.93
CA ARG A 102 26.73 21.35 9.03
C ARG A 102 25.23 21.46 9.33
N ALA A 103 24.83 22.62 9.86
CA ALA A 103 23.43 22.95 10.02
C ALA A 103 22.67 22.79 8.68
N PRO A 104 21.45 22.23 8.70
CA PRO A 104 20.68 21.97 7.49
C PRO A 104 20.40 23.29 6.78
N GLN A 105 20.77 23.36 5.51
CA GLN A 105 20.58 24.57 4.72
C GLN A 105 19.12 24.66 4.28
N GLY A 106 18.56 25.86 4.47
CA GLY A 106 17.22 26.20 4.03
C GLY A 106 17.12 26.41 2.53
N PRO A 107 15.92 26.74 2.03
CA PRO A 107 15.70 26.93 0.61
C PRO A 107 16.40 28.19 0.10
N GLY A 108 16.84 28.14 -1.15
CA GLY A 108 17.61 29.21 -1.77
C GLY A 108 18.90 28.72 -2.42
N VAL A 109 19.81 29.66 -2.64
CA VAL A 109 21.12 29.41 -3.24
C VAL A 109 22.09 28.99 -2.15
N VAL A 110 22.61 27.77 -2.27
CA VAL A 110 23.60 27.23 -1.33
C VAL A 110 24.91 27.03 -2.06
N LEU A 111 25.99 27.58 -1.49
CA LEU A 111 27.35 27.43 -2.00
C LEU A 111 27.96 26.13 -1.48
N LEU A 112 28.26 25.21 -2.38
CA LEU A 112 28.91 23.93 -2.11
C LEU A 112 30.36 23.98 -2.56
N LEU A 113 31.29 23.60 -1.70
CA LEU A 113 32.70 23.51 -2.09
C LEU A 113 32.93 22.21 -2.86
N PRO A 114 33.43 22.28 -4.12
CA PRO A 114 33.74 21.07 -4.87
C PRO A 114 34.81 20.24 -4.14
N PHE A 115 34.77 18.92 -4.33
CA PHE A 115 35.66 17.90 -3.72
C PHE A 115 35.53 17.64 -2.22
N ILE A 116 35.21 18.65 -1.42
CA ILE A 116 35.13 18.50 0.04
C ILE A 116 33.70 18.24 0.54
N ASP A 117 32.72 18.94 -0.04
CA ASP A 117 31.35 18.93 0.47
C ASP A 117 30.55 17.79 -0.18
N HIS A 118 30.06 16.86 0.63
CA HIS A 118 29.04 15.91 0.22
C HIS A 118 27.67 16.44 0.63
N TRP A 119 26.78 16.62 -0.36
CA TRP A 119 25.43 17.10 -0.12
C TRP A 119 24.40 15.98 -0.32
N GLN A 120 23.35 16.00 0.49
CA GLN A 120 22.18 15.14 0.35
C GLN A 120 20.92 15.98 0.49
N ARG A 121 19.98 15.79 -0.44
CA ARG A 121 18.67 16.46 -0.41
C ARG A 121 17.64 15.54 0.23
N VAL A 122 16.85 16.11 1.12
CA VAL A 122 15.75 15.43 1.80
C VAL A 122 14.50 16.25 1.58
N ASP A 123 13.46 15.59 1.09
CA ASP A 123 12.15 16.21 0.89
C ASP A 123 11.34 16.13 2.18
N LEU A 124 10.72 17.25 2.55
CA LEU A 124 9.90 17.35 3.76
C LEU A 124 8.42 17.04 3.52
N ARG A 125 8.01 16.83 2.26
CA ARG A 125 6.61 16.53 1.93
C ARG A 125 6.20 15.15 2.44
N THR A 126 4.91 15.02 2.78
CA THR A 126 4.32 13.72 3.09
C THR A 126 4.41 12.79 1.88
N ARG A 127 4.89 11.58 2.11
CA ARG A 127 5.04 10.50 1.14
C ARG A 127 4.27 9.30 1.63
N ALA A 128 3.67 8.57 0.70
CA ALA A 128 3.01 7.30 0.96
C ALA A 128 3.89 6.15 0.45
N PHE A 129 3.91 5.04 1.19
CA PHE A 129 4.44 3.79 0.70
C PHE A 129 3.59 2.63 1.20
N ASN A 130 3.48 1.61 0.35
CA ASN A 130 2.81 0.38 0.70
C ASN A 130 3.75 -0.58 1.46
N VAL A 131 3.18 -1.18 2.50
CA VAL A 131 3.75 -2.32 3.21
C VAL A 131 3.28 -3.59 2.50
N PRO A 132 4.18 -4.49 2.12
CA PRO A 132 3.81 -5.69 1.38
C PRO A 132 2.85 -6.58 2.19
N PRO A 133 1.89 -7.24 1.52
CA PRO A 133 0.89 -8.06 2.17
C PRO A 133 1.53 -9.29 2.82
N CYS A 134 1.17 -9.55 4.08
CA CYS A 134 1.68 -10.68 4.86
C CYS A 134 0.56 -11.65 5.21
N LYS A 135 0.86 -12.96 5.15
CA LYS A 135 -0.08 -14.02 5.57
C LYS A 135 0.00 -14.19 7.08
N LEU A 136 -1.11 -13.93 7.77
CA LEU A 136 -1.20 -13.94 9.23
C LEU A 136 -2.38 -14.80 9.68
N THR A 137 -2.21 -15.50 10.79
CA THR A 137 -3.29 -16.25 11.45
C THR A 137 -3.87 -15.37 12.56
N SER A 138 -5.16 -15.07 12.45
CA SER A 138 -5.92 -14.33 13.46
C SER A 138 -6.22 -15.22 14.69
N LYS A 139 -6.67 -14.60 15.79
CA LYS A 139 -7.05 -15.28 17.02
C LYS A 139 -8.06 -16.42 16.83
N ASP A 140 -8.96 -16.30 15.86
CA ASP A 140 -10.01 -17.30 15.59
C ASP A 140 -9.56 -18.39 14.60
N GLY A 141 -8.26 -18.45 14.28
CA GLY A 141 -7.70 -19.43 13.34
C GLY A 141 -7.96 -19.09 11.86
N ALA A 142 -8.52 -17.92 11.54
CA ALA A 142 -8.64 -17.45 10.17
C ALA A 142 -7.27 -17.06 9.60
N ILE A 143 -6.99 -17.48 8.36
CA ILE A 143 -5.76 -17.11 7.64
C ILE A 143 -6.10 -15.94 6.72
N ILE A 144 -5.52 -14.77 7.00
CA ILE A 144 -5.73 -13.53 6.24
C ILE A 144 -4.42 -13.02 5.63
N SER A 145 -4.52 -12.43 4.45
CA SER A 145 -3.45 -11.66 3.83
C SER A 145 -3.78 -10.18 3.95
N MET A 146 -2.95 -9.47 4.71
CA MET A 146 -3.17 -8.05 4.99
C MET A 146 -1.90 -7.25 4.75
N GLY A 147 -2.04 -6.11 4.09
CA GLY A 147 -1.02 -5.07 3.95
C GLY A 147 -1.46 -3.76 4.62
N ALA A 148 -0.65 -2.72 4.47
CA ALA A 148 -0.96 -1.39 4.96
C ALA A 148 -0.39 -0.32 4.03
N ASP A 149 -1.06 0.82 3.94
CA ASP A 149 -0.51 2.05 3.37
C ASP A 149 -0.10 2.99 4.50
N VAL A 150 1.14 3.45 4.47
CA VAL A 150 1.72 4.32 5.51
C VAL A 150 2.11 5.64 4.89
N GLN A 151 1.51 6.70 5.41
CA GLN A 151 1.83 8.08 5.05
C GLN A 151 2.74 8.67 6.13
N PHE A 152 3.91 9.12 5.72
CA PHE A 152 4.91 9.67 6.61
C PHE A 152 5.53 10.93 6.01
N ARG A 153 6.06 11.79 6.87
CA ARG A 153 6.86 12.96 6.48
C ARG A 153 8.15 13.01 7.29
N VAL A 154 9.18 13.60 6.71
CA VAL A 154 10.42 13.86 7.44
C VAL A 154 10.27 15.15 8.23
N TRP A 155 10.36 15.06 9.55
CA TRP A 155 10.33 16.20 10.44
C TRP A 155 11.72 16.82 10.59
N ASP A 156 12.73 15.97 10.85
CA ASP A 156 14.12 16.39 11.01
C ASP A 156 14.99 15.71 9.95
N PRO A 157 15.48 16.47 8.95
CA PRO A 157 16.31 15.92 7.89
C PRO A 157 17.66 15.42 8.43
N VAL A 158 18.22 16.04 9.46
CA VAL A 158 19.52 15.67 10.03
C VAL A 158 19.45 14.28 10.64
N LEU A 159 18.45 14.06 11.51
CA LEU A 159 18.20 12.74 12.11
C LEU A 159 17.93 11.67 11.06
N SER A 160 17.11 11.98 10.05
CA SER A 160 16.73 11.00 9.03
C SER A 160 17.91 10.46 8.22
N VAL A 161 18.98 11.25 8.03
CA VAL A 161 20.16 10.80 7.30
C VAL A 161 21.20 10.16 8.22
N MET A 162 21.28 10.61 9.47
CA MET A 162 22.30 10.13 10.41
C MET A 162 21.93 8.80 11.07
N MET A 163 20.65 8.58 11.37
CA MET A 163 20.22 7.43 12.18
C MET A 163 20.01 6.17 11.35
N VAL A 164 19.47 6.30 10.14
CA VAL A 164 19.08 5.15 9.30
C VAL A 164 19.46 5.43 7.86
N LYS A 165 20.17 4.49 7.23
CA LYS A 165 20.59 4.59 5.82
C LYS A 165 19.38 4.69 4.87
N ASP A 166 18.42 3.78 5.03
CA ASP A 166 17.21 3.70 4.20
C ASP A 166 15.95 3.81 5.08
N PRO A 167 15.44 5.04 5.32
CA PRO A 167 14.32 5.25 6.25
C PRO A 167 13.05 4.50 5.79
N ILE A 168 12.78 4.47 4.49
CA ILE A 168 11.59 3.79 3.93
C ILE A 168 11.63 2.28 4.21
N ALA A 169 12.78 1.64 4.03
CA ALA A 169 12.92 0.20 4.24
C ALA A 169 12.79 -0.17 5.72
N ALA A 170 13.43 0.60 6.60
CA ALA A 170 13.33 0.42 8.04
C ALA A 170 11.90 0.62 8.55
N THR A 171 11.24 1.71 8.15
CA THR A 171 9.84 1.97 8.53
C THR A 171 8.90 0.90 7.99
N ARG A 172 9.13 0.38 6.78
CA ARG A 172 8.34 -0.74 6.22
C ARG A 172 8.42 -1.99 7.09
N MET A 173 9.62 -2.37 7.54
CA MET A 173 9.79 -3.53 8.41
C MET A 173 9.18 -3.31 9.80
N THR A 174 9.35 -2.11 10.37
CA THR A 174 8.71 -1.75 11.64
C THR A 174 7.18 -1.79 11.55
N ALA A 175 6.61 -1.23 10.48
CA ALA A 175 5.18 -1.24 10.24
C ALA A 175 4.65 -2.68 10.09
N GLN A 176 5.35 -3.52 9.32
CA GLN A 176 5.00 -4.94 9.16
C GLN A 176 5.02 -5.69 10.49
N ASN A 177 6.03 -5.46 11.33
CA ASN A 177 6.16 -6.10 12.63
C ASN A 177 5.06 -5.65 13.60
N ALA A 178 4.80 -4.35 13.70
CA ALA A 178 3.77 -3.78 14.57
C ALA A 178 2.36 -4.21 14.15
N MET A 179 2.10 -4.22 12.83
CA MET A 179 0.85 -4.71 12.25
C MET A 179 0.64 -6.20 12.57
N THR A 180 1.65 -7.04 12.33
CA THR A 180 1.60 -8.47 12.63
C THR A 180 1.31 -8.72 14.11
N LYS A 181 2.03 -8.04 15.00
CA LYS A 181 1.87 -8.14 16.47
C LYS A 181 0.46 -7.75 16.94
N THR A 182 -0.16 -6.76 16.32
CA THR A 182 -1.49 -6.27 16.68
C THR A 182 -2.59 -7.17 16.11
N LEU A 183 -2.47 -7.58 14.85
CA LEU A 183 -3.48 -8.40 14.18
C LEU A 183 -3.55 -9.84 14.71
N MET A 184 -2.43 -10.42 15.14
CA MET A 184 -2.43 -11.77 15.75
C MET A 184 -3.28 -11.85 17.03
N LYS A 185 -3.51 -10.73 17.72
CA LYS A 185 -4.29 -10.68 18.97
C LYS A 185 -5.79 -10.43 18.74
N LYS A 186 -6.18 -10.05 17.53
CA LYS A 186 -7.53 -9.59 17.17
C LYS A 186 -8.27 -10.67 16.38
N SER A 187 -9.59 -10.74 16.55
CA SER A 187 -10.47 -11.63 15.78
C SER A 187 -10.70 -11.08 14.36
N LEU A 188 -11.09 -11.94 13.41
CA LEU A 188 -11.35 -11.48 12.04
C LEU A 188 -12.46 -10.44 11.98
N HIS A 189 -13.52 -10.67 12.76
CA HIS A 189 -14.67 -9.77 12.85
C HIS A 189 -14.28 -8.42 13.44
N GLU A 190 -13.49 -8.41 14.52
CA GLU A 190 -12.99 -7.19 15.15
C GLU A 190 -12.06 -6.41 14.21
N ILE A 191 -11.24 -7.09 13.41
CA ILE A 191 -10.39 -6.45 12.40
C ILE A 191 -11.24 -5.73 11.33
N GLN A 192 -12.35 -6.33 10.90
CA GLN A 192 -13.24 -5.73 9.88
C GLN A 192 -14.04 -4.55 10.45
N VAL A 193 -14.57 -4.67 11.67
CA VAL A 193 -15.40 -3.64 12.31
C VAL A 193 -14.55 -2.49 12.86
N GLU A 194 -13.44 -2.79 13.52
CA GLU A 194 -12.61 -1.82 14.24
C GLU A 194 -11.37 -1.37 13.46
N LYS A 195 -11.35 -1.53 12.14
CA LYS A 195 -10.23 -1.18 11.26
C LYS A 195 -9.62 0.19 11.57
N LEU A 196 -10.46 1.21 11.81
CA LEU A 196 -10.01 2.58 12.12
C LEU A 196 -9.29 2.66 13.48
N ARG A 197 -9.82 2.03 14.53
CA ARG A 197 -9.19 1.99 15.86
C ARG A 197 -7.85 1.27 15.84
N ILE A 198 -7.77 0.16 15.11
CA ILE A 198 -6.51 -0.59 14.94
C ILE A 198 -5.50 0.28 14.19
N GLY A 199 -5.94 1.03 13.17
CA GLY A 199 -5.09 1.99 12.45
C GLY A 199 -4.51 3.08 13.37
N GLU A 200 -5.33 3.67 14.24
CA GLU A 200 -4.88 4.67 15.22
C GLU A 200 -3.90 4.09 16.24
N GLN A 201 -4.16 2.88 16.75
CA GLN A 201 -3.26 2.18 17.67
C GLN A 201 -1.90 1.89 16.99
N LEU A 202 -1.94 1.42 15.75
CA LEU A 202 -0.74 1.13 14.96
C LEU A 202 0.05 2.40 14.63
N LEU A 203 -0.64 3.51 14.35
CA LEU A 203 -0.02 4.82 14.17
C LEU A 203 0.78 5.23 15.40
N LEU A 204 0.23 5.08 16.61
CA LEU A 204 0.94 5.43 17.84
C LEU A 204 2.17 4.55 18.06
N GLU A 205 2.07 3.22 17.84
CA GLU A 205 3.20 2.29 18.01
C GLU A 205 4.32 2.55 16.98
N ILE A 206 3.98 2.77 15.72
CA ILE A 206 4.99 3.07 14.68
C ILE A 206 5.60 4.45 14.93
N ASN A 207 4.79 5.47 15.23
CA ASN A 207 5.26 6.84 15.43
C ASN A 207 6.25 6.95 16.60
N ASP A 208 6.05 6.18 17.67
CA ASP A 208 6.96 6.16 18.81
C ASP A 208 8.38 5.71 18.40
N MET A 209 8.47 4.67 17.57
CA MET A 209 9.75 4.17 17.06
C MET A 209 10.37 5.12 16.02
N THR A 210 9.57 5.64 15.08
CA THR A 210 10.07 6.46 13.95
C THR A 210 10.52 7.85 14.35
N LYS A 211 10.05 8.39 15.49
CA LYS A 211 10.52 9.67 16.04
C LYS A 211 12.03 9.70 16.25
N SER A 212 12.61 8.59 16.72
CA SER A 212 14.07 8.48 16.93
C SER A 212 14.87 8.61 15.63
N TRP A 213 14.24 8.36 14.49
CA TRP A 213 14.82 8.49 13.16
C TRP A 213 14.54 9.85 12.51
N GLY A 214 13.78 10.75 13.15
CA GLY A 214 13.40 12.05 12.57
C GLY A 214 12.20 11.98 11.60
N LEU A 215 11.43 10.89 11.65
CA LEU A 215 10.23 10.69 10.84
C LEU A 215 8.97 10.84 11.70
N GLU A 216 7.93 11.41 11.10
CA GLU A 216 6.58 11.51 11.67
C GLU A 216 5.60 10.76 10.76
N VAL A 217 4.81 9.87 11.35
CA VAL A 217 3.77 9.13 10.62
C VAL A 217 2.46 9.91 10.72
N ASP A 218 1.98 10.40 9.57
CA ASP A 218 0.76 11.19 9.46
C ASP A 218 -0.49 10.30 9.52
N ARG A 219 -0.46 9.14 8.84
CA ARG A 219 -1.61 8.22 8.74
C ARG A 219 -1.20 6.79 8.42
N VAL A 220 -1.94 5.83 8.95
CA VAL A 220 -1.82 4.40 8.61
C VAL A 220 -3.17 3.85 8.20
N GLU A 221 -3.26 3.30 7.00
CA GLU A 221 -4.45 2.64 6.49
C GLU A 221 -4.21 1.14 6.31
N LEU A 222 -5.00 0.29 6.97
CA LEU A 222 -4.93 -1.15 6.74
C LEU A 222 -5.57 -1.51 5.38
N SER A 223 -4.93 -2.36 4.61
CA SER A 223 -5.43 -2.85 3.33
C SER A 223 -5.59 -4.36 3.39
N MET A 224 -6.82 -4.85 3.25
CA MET A 224 -7.12 -6.27 3.25
C MET A 224 -7.15 -6.78 1.81
N GLU A 225 -6.24 -7.68 1.45
CA GLU A 225 -6.12 -8.19 0.08
C GLU A 225 -6.88 -9.51 -0.11
N ALA A 226 -6.79 -10.44 0.86
CA ALA A 226 -7.53 -11.70 0.78
C ALA A 226 -7.80 -12.36 2.15
N VAL A 227 -8.97 -13.01 2.29
CA VAL A 227 -9.22 -14.02 3.33
C VAL A 227 -8.95 -15.38 2.70
N LEU A 228 -7.84 -16.02 3.06
CA LEU A 228 -7.46 -17.30 2.48
C LEU A 228 -8.27 -18.44 3.09
N GLN A 229 -8.61 -18.35 4.38
CA GLN A 229 -9.49 -19.31 5.06
C GLN A 229 -10.36 -18.61 6.12
N PRO A 230 -11.68 -18.84 6.14
CA PRO A 230 -12.55 -18.34 7.20
C PRO A 230 -12.22 -19.01 8.55
N PRO A 231 -12.60 -18.39 9.69
CA PRO A 231 -12.38 -18.95 11.02
C PRO A 231 -12.86 -20.40 11.10
N ARG A 232 -12.03 -21.29 11.67
CA ARG A 232 -12.50 -22.64 12.02
C ARG A 232 -13.41 -22.50 13.24
N GLU A 233 -14.72 -22.44 13.00
CA GLU A 233 -15.66 -22.76 14.07
C GLU A 233 -15.32 -24.16 14.56
N ASN A 234 -14.96 -24.28 15.84
CA ASN A 234 -15.04 -25.54 16.57
C ASN A 234 -16.52 -25.91 16.71
N LEU A 235 -17.16 -26.19 15.57
CA LEU A 235 -18.33 -27.04 15.54
C LEU A 235 -17.81 -28.41 15.95
N VAL A 236 -18.13 -28.78 17.19
CA VAL A 236 -18.56 -30.13 17.49
C VAL A 236 -19.70 -30.42 16.51
N GLY A 237 -19.35 -30.85 15.31
CA GLY A 237 -20.31 -31.37 14.35
C GLY A 237 -20.87 -32.67 14.93
N PRO A 238 -22.18 -32.93 14.82
CA PRO A 238 -22.70 -34.26 15.07
C PRO A 238 -21.94 -35.21 14.13
N LEU A 239 -21.53 -36.37 14.67
CA LEU A 239 -20.90 -37.47 13.94
C LEU A 239 -21.30 -37.45 12.46
N ALA A 240 -20.32 -37.14 11.60
CA ALA A 240 -20.45 -37.33 10.17
C ALA A 240 -21.00 -38.74 9.94
N THR A 241 -22.24 -38.83 9.48
CA THR A 241 -22.82 -40.08 9.05
C THR A 241 -22.05 -40.48 7.79
N ILE A 242 -21.09 -41.39 7.99
CA ILE A 242 -20.31 -42.00 6.91
C ILE A 242 -21.33 -42.70 5.99
N PRO A 243 -21.33 -42.48 4.67
CA PRO A 243 -22.17 -43.27 3.78
C PRO A 243 -21.74 -44.74 3.88
N PRO A 244 -22.67 -45.71 3.96
CA PRO A 244 -22.30 -47.10 4.11
C PRO A 244 -21.51 -47.55 2.88
N VAL A 245 -20.25 -47.94 3.09
CA VAL A 245 -19.45 -48.58 2.06
C VAL A 245 -20.03 -49.98 1.82
N PRO A 246 -20.47 -50.32 0.60
CA PRO A 246 -20.96 -51.65 0.31
C PRO A 246 -19.82 -52.68 0.40
N GLY A 247 -19.99 -53.73 1.20
CA GLY A 247 -19.16 -54.94 1.11
C GLY A 247 -18.38 -55.38 2.36
N LEU A 248 -18.63 -54.83 3.55
CA LEU A 248 -18.04 -55.34 4.79
C LEU A 248 -19.07 -55.43 5.91
N GLU A 249 -20.03 -56.34 5.74
CA GLU A 249 -20.87 -56.82 6.84
C GLU A 249 -20.10 -57.92 7.58
N GLY A 250 -19.62 -57.59 8.79
CA GLY A 250 -19.15 -58.57 9.76
C GLY A 250 -17.64 -58.59 10.01
N LEU A 251 -17.12 -57.57 10.69
CA LEU A 251 -15.89 -57.67 11.49
C LEU A 251 -15.81 -56.51 12.50
N ASP A 252 -15.46 -56.84 13.74
CA ASP A 252 -15.55 -56.00 14.93
C ASP A 252 -14.76 -54.67 14.86
N GLY A 253 -15.35 -53.63 15.47
CA GLY A 253 -15.04 -52.20 15.27
C GLY A 253 -13.64 -51.71 15.62
N SER A 254 -12.75 -52.54 16.15
CA SER A 254 -11.37 -52.16 16.48
C SER A 254 -10.43 -52.23 15.27
N ILE A 255 -10.70 -53.05 14.26
CA ILE A 255 -9.83 -53.20 13.07
C ILE A 255 -10.14 -52.13 12.00
N GLN A 256 -11.40 -51.69 11.89
CA GLN A 256 -11.79 -50.60 10.98
C GLN A 256 -11.22 -49.23 11.41
N GLN A 257 -11.10 -48.99 12.71
CA GLN A 257 -10.51 -47.76 13.25
C GLN A 257 -9.00 -47.69 13.03
N LEU A 258 -8.32 -48.83 13.05
CA LEU A 258 -6.91 -48.93 12.68
C LEU A 258 -6.73 -48.70 11.17
N ALA A 259 -7.59 -49.29 10.33
CA ALA A 259 -7.55 -49.13 8.88
C ALA A 259 -7.78 -47.66 8.45
N ALA A 260 -8.71 -46.93 9.09
CA ALA A 260 -8.95 -45.52 8.82
C ALA A 260 -7.72 -44.63 9.10
N HIS A 261 -6.90 -44.97 10.09
CA HIS A 261 -5.66 -44.25 10.40
C HIS A 261 -4.54 -44.53 9.37
N PHE A 262 -4.52 -45.72 8.76
CA PHE A 262 -3.57 -46.06 7.70
C PHE A 262 -3.94 -45.45 6.33
N PHE A 263 -5.22 -45.29 6.01
CA PHE A 263 -5.67 -44.66 4.76
C PHE A 263 -5.63 -43.13 4.76
N SER A 264 -5.64 -42.49 5.93
CA SER A 264 -5.48 -41.02 6.02
C SER A 264 -4.06 -40.56 5.68
N ASN A 265 -3.05 -41.41 5.93
CA ASN A 265 -1.64 -41.05 5.76
C ASN A 265 -1.06 -41.38 4.36
N THR A 266 -1.81 -42.08 3.50
CA THR A 266 -1.34 -42.49 2.17
C THR A 266 -1.73 -41.54 1.02
N VAL A 267 -2.51 -40.49 1.29
CA VAL A 267 -2.73 -39.39 0.32
C VAL A 267 -1.65 -38.30 0.43
N ALA A 268 -0.82 -38.32 1.48
CA ALA A 268 0.23 -37.31 1.71
C ALA A 268 1.64 -37.70 1.21
N LEU A 269 1.83 -38.85 0.55
CA LEU A 269 3.17 -39.33 0.18
C LEU A 269 3.30 -39.97 -1.22
N ALA A 270 2.47 -39.55 -2.18
CA ALA A 270 2.65 -39.89 -3.59
C ALA A 270 3.13 -38.67 -4.38
N GLY A 271 4.42 -38.37 -4.31
CA GLY A 271 5.03 -37.30 -5.09
C GLY A 271 6.46 -36.92 -4.70
N SER A 272 7.36 -37.88 -4.41
CA SER A 272 8.79 -37.60 -4.37
C SER A 272 9.68 -38.84 -4.57
N VAL A 273 10.50 -38.76 -5.63
CA VAL A 273 11.81 -39.39 -5.90
C VAL A 273 11.96 -40.87 -6.35
N LYS A 274 12.52 -41.02 -7.56
CA LYS A 274 13.57 -41.99 -7.99
C LYS A 274 14.20 -41.43 -9.27
N GLY A 275 15.51 -41.35 -9.54
CA GLY A 275 16.76 -41.71 -8.88
C GLY A 275 17.95 -41.22 -9.74
N ALA A 276 19.17 -41.23 -9.20
CA ALA A 276 20.46 -40.99 -9.91
C ALA A 276 21.16 -42.36 -10.21
N PRO A 277 22.37 -42.48 -10.82
CA PRO A 277 23.34 -41.46 -11.29
C PRO A 277 24.03 -41.75 -12.66
N GLU A 278 24.74 -40.77 -13.26
CA GLU A 278 26.13 -40.87 -13.78
C GLU A 278 26.57 -39.61 -14.55
N ALA A 279 27.88 -39.38 -14.57
CA ALA A 279 28.58 -38.14 -14.91
C ALA A 279 28.99 -38.05 -16.39
N ALA A 280 29.06 -36.83 -16.94
CA ALA A 280 30.19 -36.29 -17.72
C ALA A 280 29.82 -34.97 -18.43
N ASP A 281 30.58 -33.92 -18.08
CA ASP A 281 31.32 -33.00 -18.96
C ASP A 281 30.63 -31.95 -19.86
N SER A 282 31.33 -30.80 -19.97
CA SER A 282 31.29 -29.75 -21.01
C SER A 282 30.33 -28.53 -20.92
N VAL A 283 30.90 -27.43 -20.36
CA VAL A 283 31.05 -26.01 -20.81
C VAL A 283 30.07 -25.34 -21.82
N GLU A 284 29.93 -24.00 -21.64
CA GLU A 284 29.49 -22.90 -22.56
C GLU A 284 28.07 -22.34 -22.31
N THR A 285 27.92 -21.24 -21.56
CA THR A 285 27.92 -19.80 -21.92
C THR A 285 26.68 -19.25 -22.64
N VAL A 286 26.02 -18.30 -21.96
CA VAL A 286 25.52 -16.99 -22.45
C VAL A 286 24.34 -16.94 -23.44
N ASP A 287 23.30 -16.23 -23.00
CA ASP A 287 22.58 -15.10 -23.67
C ASP A 287 21.04 -15.16 -23.66
N GLU A 288 20.50 -13.96 -23.69
CA GLU A 288 19.17 -13.47 -23.36
C GLU A 288 18.16 -13.58 -24.54
N VAL A 289 16.90 -13.20 -24.28
CA VAL A 289 15.85 -12.67 -25.21
C VAL A 289 14.69 -13.62 -25.67
N GLN A 290 13.54 -13.48 -24.98
CA GLN A 290 12.13 -13.35 -25.47
C GLN A 290 11.39 -14.50 -26.24
N PRO A 291 10.03 -14.47 -26.38
CA PRO A 291 9.14 -15.56 -25.97
C PRO A 291 8.52 -16.36 -27.16
N PRO A 292 7.90 -17.54 -26.93
CA PRO A 292 7.28 -18.29 -28.02
C PRO A 292 5.80 -17.95 -28.23
N THR A 293 5.45 -17.76 -29.50
CA THR A 293 4.10 -17.79 -30.07
C THR A 293 3.76 -19.23 -30.49
N ALA A 294 2.58 -19.70 -30.05
CA ALA A 294 1.63 -20.70 -30.59
C ALA A 294 2.11 -22.04 -31.21
N PRO A 295 1.27 -23.09 -31.05
CA PRO A 295 0.75 -23.78 -32.23
C PRO A 295 -0.79 -23.87 -32.28
N LEU A 296 -1.29 -23.88 -33.52
CA LEU A 296 -2.68 -23.90 -33.97
C LEU A 296 -3.21 -25.32 -34.17
N LEU A 297 -4.55 -25.44 -34.10
CA LEU A 297 -5.52 -26.34 -34.79
C LEU A 297 -6.48 -27.01 -33.79
N SER A 298 -7.79 -27.09 -33.96
CA SER A 298 -8.82 -26.30 -34.66
C SER A 298 -10.16 -26.95 -34.28
N ALA A 299 -11.13 -26.18 -33.80
CA ALA A 299 -12.55 -26.58 -33.70
C ALA A 299 -13.45 -25.34 -33.91
N PRO A 300 -14.71 -25.50 -34.36
CA PRO A 300 -15.38 -24.57 -35.26
C PRO A 300 -15.90 -23.30 -34.58
N SER A 301 -15.98 -22.26 -35.40
CA SER A 301 -16.41 -20.90 -35.13
C SER A 301 -17.82 -20.75 -34.52
N ARG A 302 -17.90 -19.95 -33.45
CA ARG A 302 -19.00 -19.00 -33.24
C ARG A 302 -18.42 -17.70 -32.69
N THR A 303 -18.02 -16.81 -33.59
CA THR A 303 -17.76 -15.40 -33.26
C THR A 303 -19.10 -14.79 -32.86
N GLN A 304 -19.45 -14.84 -31.58
CA GLN A 304 -20.56 -14.03 -31.06
C GLN A 304 -20.06 -12.58 -31.03
N ARG A 305 -20.57 -11.77 -31.94
CA ARG A 305 -20.49 -10.31 -31.86
C ARG A 305 -21.16 -9.92 -30.55
N LYS A 306 -20.38 -9.47 -29.55
CA LYS A 306 -20.97 -8.94 -28.32
C LYS A 306 -21.82 -7.71 -28.69
N PRO A 307 -23.09 -7.64 -28.25
CA PRO A 307 -24.00 -6.60 -28.69
C PRO A 307 -23.53 -5.23 -28.19
N SER A 308 -23.59 -4.22 -29.05
CA SER A 308 -23.25 -2.84 -28.67
C SER A 308 -24.31 -2.25 -27.73
N ALA A 309 -23.99 -1.19 -26.98
CA ALA A 309 -24.94 -0.55 -26.05
C ALA A 309 -26.28 -0.14 -26.72
N GLU A 310 -26.29 0.15 -28.02
CA GLU A 310 -27.49 0.52 -28.78
C GLU A 310 -28.39 -0.69 -29.10
N GLU A 311 -27.77 -1.83 -29.40
CA GLU A 311 -28.48 -3.11 -29.61
C GLU A 311 -29.07 -3.60 -28.28
N LEU A 312 -28.33 -3.45 -27.18
CA LEU A 312 -28.81 -3.74 -25.83
C LEU A 312 -30.02 -2.86 -25.47
N LEU A 313 -29.98 -1.55 -25.77
CA LEU A 313 -31.11 -0.66 -25.53
C LEU A 313 -32.37 -1.09 -26.31
N SER A 314 -32.20 -1.44 -27.59
CA SER A 314 -33.30 -1.92 -28.44
C SER A 314 -33.89 -3.23 -27.90
N ALA A 315 -33.03 -4.11 -27.36
CA ALA A 315 -33.45 -5.36 -26.73
C ALA A 315 -34.19 -5.10 -25.41
N VAL A 316 -33.76 -4.11 -24.61
CA VAL A 316 -34.48 -3.67 -23.40
C VAL A 316 -35.86 -3.13 -23.75
N GLU A 317 -35.95 -2.23 -24.74
CA GLU A 317 -37.22 -1.66 -25.21
C GLU A 317 -38.22 -2.74 -25.64
N SER A 318 -37.75 -3.83 -26.24
CA SER A 318 -38.60 -4.95 -26.68
C SER A 318 -39.20 -5.77 -25.53
N VAL A 319 -38.60 -5.70 -24.33
CA VAL A 319 -38.95 -6.51 -23.16
C VAL A 319 -39.80 -5.74 -22.14
N LEU A 320 -39.85 -4.41 -22.24
CA LEU A 320 -40.69 -3.55 -21.41
C LEU A 320 -42.17 -3.99 -21.42
N SER A 321 -42.72 -4.23 -20.22
CA SER A 321 -44.09 -4.69 -20.02
C SER A 321 -44.60 -4.28 -18.64
N GLU A 322 -45.92 -4.19 -18.48
CA GLU A 322 -46.55 -3.87 -17.19
C GLU A 322 -46.20 -4.90 -16.10
N ALA A 323 -45.95 -6.16 -16.48
CA ALA A 323 -45.52 -7.21 -15.56
C ALA A 323 -44.15 -6.89 -14.93
N LEU A 324 -43.19 -6.39 -15.71
CA LEU A 324 -41.87 -6.00 -15.20
C LEU A 324 -41.92 -4.75 -14.33
N VAL A 325 -42.73 -3.77 -14.74
CA VAL A 325 -42.96 -2.54 -13.96
C VAL A 325 -43.51 -2.88 -12.57
N SER A 326 -44.45 -3.83 -12.49
CA SER A 326 -45.01 -4.27 -11.19
C SER A 326 -44.00 -4.97 -10.27
N GLN A 327 -42.97 -5.62 -10.83
CA GLN A 327 -41.95 -6.34 -10.06
C GLN A 327 -40.81 -5.42 -9.59
N VAL A 328 -40.39 -4.50 -10.45
CA VAL A 328 -39.23 -3.63 -10.21
C VAL A 328 -39.64 -2.34 -9.51
N GLY A 329 -40.55 -1.55 -10.11
CA GLY A 329 -41.15 -0.36 -9.51
C GLY A 329 -40.16 0.79 -9.22
N ALA A 330 -39.13 0.99 -10.04
CA ALA A 330 -38.07 1.98 -9.78
C ALA A 330 -37.52 2.61 -11.08
N SER A 331 -36.89 3.79 -10.93
CA SER A 331 -36.21 4.49 -12.01
C SER A 331 -34.68 4.34 -11.93
N TYR A 332 -34.05 4.02 -13.07
CA TYR A 332 -32.63 3.74 -13.16
C TYR A 332 -31.95 4.67 -14.15
N GLN A 333 -30.78 5.19 -13.77
CA GLN A 333 -29.83 5.81 -14.67
C GLN A 333 -28.60 4.91 -14.80
N VAL A 334 -28.21 4.59 -16.03
CA VAL A 334 -27.04 3.76 -16.32
C VAL A 334 -26.00 4.58 -17.06
N ASN A 335 -24.86 4.81 -16.42
CA ASN A 335 -23.71 5.50 -16.99
C ASN A 335 -22.70 4.44 -17.47
N ILE A 336 -22.55 4.33 -18.78
CA ILE A 336 -21.64 3.38 -19.43
C ILE A 336 -20.31 4.10 -19.71
N ILE A 337 -19.23 3.55 -19.20
CA ILE A 337 -17.87 4.03 -19.47
C ILE A 337 -17.34 3.29 -20.72
N LEU A 338 -17.17 4.01 -21.82
CA LEU A 338 -16.58 3.45 -23.04
C LEU A 338 -15.05 3.34 -22.89
N PRO A 339 -14.40 2.42 -23.62
CA PRO A 339 -12.93 2.28 -23.61
C PRO A 339 -12.19 3.53 -24.11
N SER A 340 -12.88 4.46 -24.79
CA SER A 340 -12.36 5.78 -25.16
C SER A 340 -12.33 6.79 -23.99
N GLY A 341 -12.83 6.43 -22.81
CA GLY A 341 -12.97 7.31 -21.65
C GLY A 341 -14.19 8.23 -21.67
N THR A 342 -15.03 8.15 -22.71
CA THR A 342 -16.29 8.91 -22.81
C THR A 342 -17.41 8.19 -22.06
N GLN A 343 -18.26 8.92 -21.34
CA GLN A 343 -19.42 8.36 -20.65
C GLN A 343 -20.68 8.51 -21.49
N SER A 344 -21.42 7.41 -21.69
CA SER A 344 -22.74 7.41 -22.33
C SER A 344 -23.81 7.12 -21.28
N THR A 345 -24.75 8.05 -21.10
CA THR A 345 -25.82 7.93 -20.11
C THR A 345 -27.11 7.43 -20.76
N TYR A 346 -27.73 6.45 -20.13
CA TYR A 346 -29.02 5.86 -20.49
C TYR A 346 -29.95 5.91 -19.30
N PHE A 347 -31.25 5.94 -19.56
CA PHE A 347 -32.27 5.85 -18.53
C PHE A 347 -33.19 4.66 -18.79
N ILE A 348 -33.65 4.03 -17.72
CA ILE A 348 -34.65 2.96 -17.71
C ILE A 348 -35.63 3.29 -16.59
N ASP A 349 -36.82 3.72 -16.96
CA ASP A 349 -37.91 4.01 -16.05
C ASP A 349 -38.89 2.83 -16.00
N LEU A 350 -38.94 2.15 -14.86
CA LEU A 350 -39.85 1.05 -14.56
C LEU A 350 -40.79 1.41 -13.40
N SER A 351 -41.09 2.71 -13.22
CA SER A 351 -41.96 3.19 -12.14
C SER A 351 -43.45 3.22 -12.52
N SER A 352 -43.78 3.42 -13.80
CA SER A 352 -45.17 3.61 -14.25
C SER A 352 -45.45 3.08 -15.66
N GLY A 353 -46.70 2.65 -15.89
CA GLY A 353 -47.18 2.16 -17.19
C GLY A 353 -46.47 0.89 -17.68
N SER A 354 -46.11 0.85 -18.96
CA SER A 354 -45.33 -0.23 -19.58
C SER A 354 -43.81 -0.10 -19.42
N GLY A 355 -43.33 0.96 -18.77
CA GLY A 355 -41.91 1.33 -18.68
C GLY A 355 -41.40 2.08 -19.91
N ARG A 356 -40.32 2.86 -19.74
CA ARG A 356 -39.63 3.63 -20.79
C ARG A 356 -38.13 3.40 -20.68
N ALA A 357 -37.44 3.27 -21.81
CA ALA A 357 -35.97 3.29 -21.84
C ALA A 357 -35.51 4.24 -22.95
N GLY A 358 -34.33 4.82 -22.82
CA GLY A 358 -33.78 5.72 -23.83
C GLY A 358 -32.39 6.23 -23.50
N ARG A 359 -31.82 7.01 -24.42
CA ARG A 359 -30.56 7.74 -24.21
C ARG A 359 -30.81 9.05 -23.48
N GLY A 360 -29.89 9.41 -22.58
CA GLY A 360 -29.93 10.65 -21.83
C GLY A 360 -30.28 10.46 -20.35
N VAL A 361 -30.45 11.59 -19.67
CA VAL A 361 -30.82 11.65 -18.24
C VAL A 361 -32.33 11.46 -18.12
N PRO A 362 -32.83 10.72 -17.12
CA PRO A 362 -34.28 10.57 -16.89
C PRO A 362 -34.98 11.93 -16.70
N GLU A 363 -36.25 12.02 -17.09
CA GLU A 363 -37.09 13.23 -16.94
C GLU A 363 -37.43 13.55 -15.46
N GLY A 364 -37.02 12.71 -14.52
CA GLY A 364 -37.16 12.88 -13.06
C GLY A 364 -35.90 12.45 -12.30
N ASN A 365 -35.94 12.54 -10.96
CA ASN A 365 -34.82 12.10 -10.12
C ASN A 365 -34.70 10.57 -10.17
N PRO A 366 -33.55 10.00 -10.58
CA PRO A 366 -33.36 8.56 -10.57
C PRO A 366 -33.25 8.04 -9.13
N ASP A 367 -33.93 6.93 -8.85
CA ASP A 367 -33.82 6.22 -7.57
C ASP A 367 -32.46 5.52 -7.44
N ILE A 368 -31.91 5.05 -8.57
CA ILE A 368 -30.62 4.35 -8.65
C ILE A 368 -29.79 4.89 -9.83
N VAL A 369 -28.53 5.18 -9.57
CA VAL A 369 -27.51 5.48 -10.59
C VAL A 369 -26.48 4.36 -10.60
N LEU A 370 -26.32 3.72 -11.76
CA LEU A 370 -25.38 2.62 -12.00
C LEU A 370 -24.22 3.13 -12.86
N GLU A 371 -22.98 2.82 -12.47
CA GLU A 371 -21.79 3.12 -13.28
C GLU A 371 -21.04 1.82 -13.58
N VAL A 372 -20.81 1.54 -14.87
CA VAL A 372 -20.27 0.26 -15.33
C VAL A 372 -19.53 0.42 -16.66
N ALA A 373 -18.50 -0.40 -16.89
CA ALA A 373 -17.79 -0.44 -18.17
C ALA A 373 -18.62 -1.16 -19.25
N GLU A 374 -18.45 -0.77 -20.52
CA GLU A 374 -19.22 -1.35 -21.63
C GLU A 374 -19.06 -2.88 -21.74
N GLN A 375 -17.84 -3.40 -21.55
CA GLN A 375 -17.56 -4.84 -21.60
C GLN A 375 -18.27 -5.59 -20.46
N ASP A 376 -18.25 -5.01 -19.26
CA ASP A 376 -18.85 -5.59 -18.05
C ASP A 376 -20.37 -5.58 -18.14
N LEU A 377 -20.94 -4.54 -18.77
CA LEU A 377 -22.35 -4.47 -19.06
C LEU A 377 -22.77 -5.56 -20.04
N GLN A 378 -22.01 -5.79 -21.11
CA GLN A 378 -22.27 -6.88 -22.05
C GLN A 378 -22.24 -8.24 -21.35
N ASP A 379 -21.24 -8.49 -20.50
CA ASP A 379 -21.14 -9.74 -19.73
C ASP A 379 -22.29 -9.89 -18.72
N LEU A 380 -22.77 -8.78 -18.14
CA LEU A 380 -23.93 -8.75 -17.24
C LEU A 380 -25.23 -9.14 -17.97
N PHE A 381 -25.44 -8.61 -19.18
CA PHE A 381 -26.61 -8.94 -19.99
C PHE A 381 -26.55 -10.35 -20.59
N LEU A 382 -25.36 -10.84 -20.95
CA LEU A 382 -25.15 -12.22 -21.42
C LEU A 382 -25.28 -13.24 -20.27
N GLY A 383 -25.20 -12.77 -19.01
CA GLY A 383 -25.29 -13.60 -17.82
C GLY A 383 -23.97 -14.30 -17.45
N ASP A 384 -22.88 -13.91 -18.10
CA ASP A 384 -21.51 -14.36 -17.79
C ASP A 384 -21.00 -13.70 -16.50
N LEU A 385 -21.50 -12.51 -16.20
CA LEU A 385 -21.21 -11.77 -14.97
C LEU A 385 -22.48 -11.59 -14.14
N ARG A 386 -22.47 -12.01 -12.87
CA ARG A 386 -23.61 -11.81 -11.96
C ARG A 386 -23.60 -10.40 -11.36
N PRO A 387 -24.76 -9.73 -11.20
CA PRO A 387 -24.84 -8.36 -10.67
C PRO A 387 -24.18 -8.20 -9.29
N LEU A 388 -24.43 -9.14 -8.37
CA LEU A 388 -23.85 -9.11 -7.04
C LEU A 388 -22.32 -9.27 -7.07
N THR A 389 -21.79 -10.12 -7.96
CA THR A 389 -20.35 -10.31 -8.14
C THR A 389 -19.70 -9.08 -8.77
N ALA A 390 -20.35 -8.43 -9.73
CA ALA A 390 -19.87 -7.19 -10.33
C ALA A 390 -19.80 -6.04 -9.29
N TYR A 391 -20.81 -5.95 -8.42
CA TYR A 391 -20.84 -4.96 -7.34
C TYR A 391 -19.73 -5.21 -6.31
N MET A 392 -19.63 -6.44 -5.80
CA MET A 392 -18.62 -6.81 -4.79
C MET A 392 -17.18 -6.70 -5.31
N SER A 393 -16.97 -6.85 -6.62
CA SER A 393 -15.65 -6.66 -7.26
C SER A 393 -15.35 -5.21 -7.63
N GLY A 394 -16.28 -4.27 -7.44
CA GLY A 394 -16.13 -2.85 -7.79
C GLY A 394 -16.26 -2.55 -9.29
N ARG A 395 -16.60 -3.55 -10.11
CA ARG A 395 -16.83 -3.43 -11.57
C ARG A 395 -18.18 -2.76 -11.91
N LEU A 396 -19.14 -2.86 -10.99
CA LEU A 396 -20.44 -2.19 -11.05
C LEU A 396 -20.57 -1.30 -9.82
N GLN A 397 -20.62 0.02 -10.00
CA GLN A 397 -20.87 0.94 -8.91
C GLN A 397 -22.35 1.30 -8.87
N VAL A 398 -22.92 1.28 -7.66
CA VAL A 398 -24.34 1.57 -7.43
C VAL A 398 -24.43 2.75 -6.47
N LYS A 399 -25.14 3.80 -6.86
CA LYS A 399 -25.49 4.95 -6.02
C LYS A 399 -27.01 4.96 -5.86
N GLY A 400 -27.51 4.73 -4.65
CA GLY A 400 -28.94 4.61 -4.34
C GLY A 400 -29.24 3.39 -3.47
N ASP A 401 -30.48 2.92 -3.49
CA ASP A 401 -30.87 1.69 -2.77
C ASP A 401 -30.38 0.44 -3.50
N LEU A 402 -29.47 -0.29 -2.86
CA LEU A 402 -28.90 -1.53 -3.39
C LEU A 402 -29.96 -2.61 -3.62
N GLN A 403 -31.02 -2.68 -2.79
CA GLN A 403 -32.06 -3.68 -2.95
C GLN A 403 -32.84 -3.46 -4.26
N LEU A 404 -33.13 -2.20 -4.59
CA LEU A 404 -33.75 -1.84 -5.86
C LEU A 404 -32.78 -2.03 -7.03
N ALA A 405 -31.48 -1.77 -6.84
CA ALA A 405 -30.46 -2.04 -7.86
C ALA A 405 -30.40 -3.52 -8.28
N LEU A 406 -30.53 -4.45 -7.34
CA LEU A 406 -30.53 -5.89 -7.61
C LEU A 406 -31.79 -6.37 -8.32
N LYS A 407 -32.94 -5.69 -8.14
CA LYS A 407 -34.18 -6.03 -8.87
C LYS A 407 -34.05 -5.85 -10.39
N LEU A 408 -33.09 -5.06 -10.86
CA LEU A 408 -32.78 -4.95 -12.29
C LEU A 408 -32.35 -6.29 -12.92
N GLU A 409 -31.96 -7.29 -12.11
CA GLU A 409 -31.69 -8.65 -12.59
C GLU A 409 -32.93 -9.29 -13.22
N GLU A 410 -34.14 -8.98 -12.76
CA GLU A 410 -35.37 -9.51 -13.36
C GLU A 410 -35.55 -9.04 -14.81
N LEU A 411 -35.09 -7.83 -15.13
CA LEU A 411 -35.05 -7.34 -16.51
C LEU A 411 -34.06 -8.13 -17.37
N VAL A 412 -32.88 -8.45 -16.84
CA VAL A 412 -31.88 -9.31 -17.53
C VAL A 412 -32.42 -10.73 -17.74
N LYS A 413 -33.12 -11.29 -16.74
CA LYS A 413 -33.80 -12.60 -16.86
C LYS A 413 -34.88 -12.58 -17.93
N ALA A 414 -35.69 -11.52 -17.98
CA ALA A 414 -36.74 -11.37 -18.98
C ALA A 414 -36.19 -11.24 -20.40
N MET A 415 -35.04 -10.57 -20.58
CA MET A 415 -34.34 -10.53 -21.86
C MET A 415 -33.85 -11.91 -22.28
N LYS A 416 -33.25 -12.68 -21.36
CA LYS A 416 -32.75 -14.04 -21.64
C LYS A 416 -33.87 -15.04 -21.96
N GLN A 417 -35.05 -14.88 -21.39
CA GLN A 417 -36.20 -15.73 -21.70
C GLN A 417 -36.76 -15.50 -23.12
N ARG A 418 -36.41 -14.39 -23.76
CA ARG A 418 -36.95 -13.97 -25.06
C ARG A 418 -35.91 -14.01 -26.19
N SER A 419 -34.63 -14.23 -25.86
CA SER A 419 -33.47 -14.32 -26.77
C SER A 419 -33.24 -15.72 -27.35
#